data_AF-A0A963DV16-F1
#
_entry.id   AF-A0A963DV16-F1
#
_cell.length_a   1.000
_cell.length_b   1.000
_cell.length_c   1.000
_cell.angle_alpha   90.00
_cell.angle_beta   90.00
_cell.angle_gamma   90.00
#
_symmetry.space_group_name_H-M   'P 1'
#
loop_
_entity.id
_entity.type
_entity.pdbx_description
1 polymer ?
#
loop_
_entity_poly.entity_id
_entity_poly.type
_entity_poly.pdbx_seq_one_letter_code
_entity_poly.pdbx_strand_id
1 'polypeptide(L)'
;MSEQMPNQQPPQVDQSDASAGGGDSIPTLDPESAGQSASSGAVGAWVNGKRVSALWAINQNRNSWVHIAGVGWRKLANNSDSVTITLTMLGANAKQSQTSVNYREESDGMIHEMYVW
;
A
#
# COMPACT_ATOMS: atom_id res chain seq x y z
N MET A 1 9.82 -22.75 -10.32
CA MET A 1 10.36 -21.41 -10.62
C MET A 1 10.32 -20.64 -9.31
N SER A 2 11.46 -20.19 -8.79
CA SER A 2 11.55 -19.58 -7.47
C SER A 2 10.96 -18.16 -7.48
N GLU A 3 10.10 -17.85 -6.52
CA GLU A 3 9.58 -16.49 -6.31
C GLU A 3 10.72 -15.58 -5.86
N GLN A 4 11.18 -14.71 -6.76
CA GLN A 4 12.24 -13.77 -6.45
C GLN A 4 11.65 -12.48 -5.87
N MET A 5 11.91 -12.23 -4.59
CA MET A 5 11.60 -10.97 -3.94
C MET A 5 12.65 -9.89 -4.31
N PRO A 6 12.28 -8.60 -4.33
CA PRO A 6 13.24 -7.51 -4.53
C PRO A 6 14.28 -7.48 -3.40
N ASN A 7 15.57 -7.36 -3.74
CA ASN A 7 16.67 -7.14 -2.79
C ASN A 7 17.18 -5.68 -2.79
N GLN A 8 16.53 -4.79 -3.54
CA GLN A 8 16.90 -3.39 -3.65
C GLN A 8 16.19 -2.58 -2.57
N GLN A 9 16.95 -1.81 -1.79
CA GLN A 9 16.38 -0.83 -0.88
C GLN A 9 16.07 0.45 -1.66
N PRO A 10 14.81 0.92 -1.69
CA PRO A 10 14.47 2.12 -2.43
C PRO A 10 15.03 3.37 -1.75
N PRO A 11 15.21 4.47 -2.51
CA PRO A 11 15.67 5.75 -1.96
C PRO A 11 14.78 6.16 -0.78
N GLN A 12 15.42 6.54 0.32
CA GLN A 12 14.73 6.95 1.54
C GLN A 12 14.01 8.27 1.26
N VAL A 13 12.68 8.26 1.28
CA VAL A 13 11.89 9.50 1.32
C VAL A 13 11.94 10.01 2.75
N ASP A 14 12.55 11.18 2.95
CA ASP A 14 12.60 11.87 4.24
C ASP A 14 11.16 12.15 4.71
N GLN A 15 10.76 11.49 5.79
CA GLN A 15 9.48 11.73 6.44
C GLN A 15 9.66 12.82 7.49
N SER A 16 9.87 14.06 7.05
CA SER A 16 9.74 15.21 7.93
C SER A 16 8.25 15.45 8.20
N ASP A 17 7.86 15.24 9.44
CA ASP A 17 6.50 15.43 9.99
C ASP A 17 5.99 16.85 9.69
N ALA A 18 5.15 16.97 8.66
CA ALA A 18 4.50 18.23 8.32
C ALA A 18 3.21 18.38 9.15
N SER A 19 3.36 18.87 10.38
CA SER A 19 2.25 19.44 11.13
C SER A 19 1.91 20.82 10.54
N ALA A 20 0.83 20.91 9.77
CA ALA A 20 0.26 22.17 9.34
C ALA A 20 -1.18 22.29 9.84
N GLY A 21 -1.40 23.18 10.82
CA GLY A 21 -2.70 23.72 11.15
C GLY A 21 -3.07 24.86 10.19
N GLY A 22 -4.36 24.97 9.86
CA GLY A 22 -4.93 26.06 9.08
C GLY A 22 -6.20 25.62 8.36
N GLY A 23 -7.35 25.94 8.94
CA GLY A 23 -8.66 25.51 8.46
C GLY A 23 -9.11 26.23 7.18
N ASP A 24 -9.64 25.45 6.26
CA ASP A 24 -10.63 25.88 5.27
C ASP A 24 -11.56 24.69 4.97
N SER A 25 -12.83 24.98 4.73
CA SER A 25 -13.93 24.01 4.79
C SER A 25 -13.87 22.97 3.66
N ILE A 26 -13.24 21.83 3.93
CA ILE A 26 -13.32 20.62 3.09
C ILE A 26 -14.59 19.82 3.43
N PRO A 27 -15.30 19.25 2.44
CA PRO A 27 -16.48 18.42 2.67
C PRO A 27 -16.14 17.27 3.64
N THR A 28 -16.78 17.32 4.81
CA THR A 28 -16.59 16.42 5.94
C THR A 28 -17.26 15.07 5.66
N LEU A 29 -16.49 14.16 5.09
CA LEU A 29 -16.71 12.73 5.24
C LEU A 29 -15.35 12.13 5.60
N ASP A 30 -14.91 12.38 6.83
CA ASP A 30 -13.97 11.50 7.51
C ASP A 30 -14.61 10.09 7.48
N PRO A 31 -14.01 9.07 6.85
CA PRO A 31 -14.42 7.71 7.13
C PRO A 31 -14.17 7.49 8.62
N GLU A 32 -15.24 7.16 9.33
CA GLU A 32 -15.29 6.98 10.77
C GLU A 32 -13.95 6.51 11.38
N SER A 33 -13.47 7.27 12.36
CA SER A 33 -12.39 6.84 13.23
C SER A 33 -12.84 5.57 13.96
N ALA A 34 -12.51 4.41 13.42
CA ALA A 34 -12.71 3.13 14.07
C ALA A 34 -11.73 3.00 15.24
N GLY A 35 -12.12 3.58 16.37
CA GLY A 35 -11.52 3.34 17.66
C GLY A 35 -11.64 1.86 18.04
N GLN A 36 -10.47 1.22 18.11
CA GLN A 36 -10.08 0.15 19.04
C GLN A 36 -10.74 -1.24 18.90
N SER A 37 -9.90 -2.15 18.40
CA SER A 37 -9.67 -3.52 18.90
C SER A 37 -10.86 -4.49 18.92
N ALA A 38 -11.05 -5.16 17.78
CA ALA A 38 -11.54 -6.53 17.75
C ALA A 38 -10.44 -7.44 17.16
N SER A 39 -9.60 -8.00 18.03
CA SER A 39 -8.88 -9.23 17.71
C SER A 39 -9.90 -10.36 17.77
N SER A 40 -10.40 -10.79 16.61
CA SER A 40 -11.08 -12.08 16.49
C SER A 40 -11.10 -12.55 15.04
N GLY A 41 -10.26 -13.55 14.74
CA GLY A 41 -10.19 -14.28 13.46
C GLY A 41 -9.38 -13.56 12.38
N ALA A 42 -8.14 -13.98 12.14
CA ALA A 42 -7.30 -13.44 11.08
C ALA A 42 -7.93 -13.70 9.69
N VAL A 43 -8.65 -12.70 9.19
CA VAL A 43 -9.06 -12.54 7.79
C VAL A 43 -8.79 -11.06 7.46
N GLY A 44 -7.78 -10.79 6.63
CA GLY A 44 -7.38 -9.45 6.17
C GLY A 44 -6.98 -8.42 7.24
N ALA A 45 -5.70 -8.05 7.34
CA ALA A 45 -5.25 -6.92 8.17
C ALA A 45 -5.22 -5.61 7.35
N TRP A 46 -6.00 -4.62 7.76
CA TRP A 46 -5.93 -3.27 7.21
C TRP A 46 -4.74 -2.49 7.78
N VAL A 47 -3.96 -1.88 6.88
CA VAL A 47 -2.86 -0.97 7.21
C VAL A 47 -3.14 0.37 6.57
N ASN A 48 -3.16 1.43 7.38
CA ASN A 48 -3.61 2.75 6.98
C ASN A 48 -2.51 3.81 7.02
N GLY A 49 -2.69 4.86 6.20
CA GLY A 49 -1.87 6.07 6.23
C GLY A 49 -0.41 5.83 5.83
N LYS A 50 -0.13 4.83 5.00
CA LYS A 50 1.24 4.54 4.54
C LYS A 50 1.52 5.22 3.21
N ARG A 51 2.80 5.26 2.80
CA ARG A 51 3.21 5.79 1.50
C ARG A 51 3.92 4.71 0.70
N VAL A 52 3.69 4.70 -0.61
CA VAL A 52 4.44 3.86 -1.55
C VAL A 52 5.71 4.61 -1.94
N SER A 53 6.88 4.04 -1.64
CA SER A 53 8.16 4.67 -2.00
C SER A 53 8.78 4.08 -3.26
N ALA A 54 8.44 2.84 -3.61
CA ALA A 54 8.91 2.22 -4.85
C ALA A 54 7.98 1.12 -5.36
N LEU A 55 8.20 0.76 -6.62
CA LEU A 55 7.58 -0.36 -7.31
C LEU A 55 8.68 -1.24 -7.89
N TRP A 56 8.39 -2.53 -8.00
CA TRP A 56 9.29 -3.49 -8.63
C TRP A 56 8.50 -4.59 -9.32
N ALA A 57 8.96 -5.01 -10.49
CA ALA A 57 8.43 -6.15 -11.21
C ALA A 57 9.55 -6.81 -12.04
N ILE A 58 9.37 -8.08 -12.39
CA ILE A 58 10.27 -8.81 -13.28
C ILE A 58 9.50 -9.56 -14.37
N ASN A 59 10.24 -10.09 -15.34
CA ASN A 59 9.78 -11.07 -16.33
C ASN A 59 9.37 -12.38 -15.63
N GLN A 60 8.25 -12.36 -14.91
CA GLN A 60 7.56 -13.50 -14.35
C GLN A 60 6.07 -13.19 -14.27
N ASN A 61 5.24 -14.21 -14.44
CA ASN A 61 3.79 -14.02 -14.44
C ASN A 61 3.33 -13.46 -13.08
N ARG A 62 2.65 -12.31 -13.11
CA ARG A 62 2.03 -11.67 -11.94
C ARG A 62 3.00 -11.49 -10.76
N ASN A 63 4.24 -11.07 -11.07
CA ASN A 63 5.26 -10.78 -10.07
C ASN A 63 5.47 -9.26 -9.97
N SER A 64 4.56 -8.60 -9.26
CA SER A 64 4.58 -7.16 -9.02
C SER A 64 4.59 -6.89 -7.52
N TRP A 65 5.43 -5.94 -7.11
CA TRP A 65 5.68 -5.58 -5.71
C TRP A 65 5.64 -4.08 -5.51
N VAL A 66 5.23 -3.69 -4.31
CA VAL A 66 5.27 -2.31 -3.84
C VAL A 66 6.14 -2.24 -2.60
N HIS A 67 6.93 -1.19 -2.46
CA HIS A 67 7.61 -0.90 -1.22
C HIS A 67 6.79 0.11 -0.42
N ILE A 68 6.34 -0.32 0.75
CA ILE A 68 5.61 0.52 1.69
C ILE A 68 6.60 1.10 2.70
N ALA A 69 6.63 2.43 2.82
CA ALA A 69 7.53 3.10 3.76
C ALA A 69 7.23 2.67 5.21
N GLY A 70 8.27 2.26 5.94
CA GLY A 70 8.15 1.74 7.31
C GLY A 70 7.68 0.29 7.43
N VAL A 71 7.38 -0.40 6.32
CA VAL A 71 6.92 -1.80 6.31
C VAL A 71 7.80 -2.69 5.44
N GLY A 72 8.30 -2.18 4.31
CA GLY A 72 9.14 -2.91 3.37
C GLY A 72 8.37 -3.37 2.13
N TRP A 73 8.92 -4.38 1.45
CA TRP A 73 8.33 -4.94 0.24
C TRP A 73 7.10 -5.79 0.55
N ARG A 74 6.04 -5.56 -0.23
CA ARG A 74 4.82 -6.37 -0.25
C ARG A 74 4.47 -6.74 -1.68
N LYS A 75 4.14 -8.00 -1.88
CA LYS A 75 3.69 -8.51 -3.17
C LYS A 75 2.24 -8.09 -3.40
N LEU A 76 1.90 -7.78 -4.64
CA LEU A 76 0.52 -7.54 -5.03
C LEU A 76 -0.18 -8.87 -5.33
N ALA A 77 -1.46 -8.97 -5.00
CA ALA A 77 -2.25 -10.16 -5.28
C ALA A 77 -2.14 -10.59 -6.75
N ASN A 78 -1.98 -11.89 -6.95
CA ASN A 78 -1.67 -12.53 -8.23
C ASN A 78 -2.76 -13.52 -8.69
N ASN A 79 -3.96 -13.41 -8.11
CA ASN A 79 -5.11 -14.25 -8.42
C ASN A 79 -5.65 -14.05 -9.85
N SER A 80 -5.52 -12.85 -10.41
CA SER A 80 -5.87 -12.55 -11.81
C SER A 80 -4.97 -11.46 -12.40
N ASP A 81 -4.86 -11.42 -13.74
CA ASP A 81 -4.08 -10.39 -14.44
C ASP A 81 -4.66 -9.00 -14.21
N SER A 82 -5.99 -8.89 -14.20
CA SER A 82 -6.70 -7.64 -13.90
C SER A 82 -6.34 -7.11 -12.51
N VAL A 83 -6.35 -7.96 -11.48
CA VAL A 83 -5.98 -7.54 -10.11
C VAL A 83 -4.52 -7.07 -10.05
N THR A 84 -3.59 -7.83 -10.62
CA THR A 84 -2.17 -7.42 -10.60
C THR A 84 -1.95 -6.10 -11.34
N ILE A 85 -2.60 -5.89 -12.49
CA ILE A 85 -2.51 -4.64 -13.25
C ILE A 85 -3.12 -3.49 -12.45
N THR A 86 -4.35 -3.64 -11.95
CA THR A 86 -5.04 -2.59 -11.19
C THR A 86 -4.25 -2.18 -9.95
N LEU A 87 -3.76 -3.13 -9.15
CA LEU A 87 -2.96 -2.83 -7.96
C LEU A 87 -1.62 -2.18 -8.33
N THR A 88 -1.00 -2.59 -9.44
CA THR A 88 0.25 -1.96 -9.91
C THR A 88 0.00 -0.51 -10.33
N MET A 89 -1.12 -0.24 -11.02
CA MET A 89 -1.52 1.12 -11.40
C MET A 89 -1.81 2.00 -10.18
N LEU A 90 -2.51 1.48 -9.17
CA LEU A 90 -2.77 2.20 -7.91
C LEU A 90 -1.47 2.50 -7.16
N GLY A 91 -0.57 1.51 -7.02
CA GLY A 91 0.73 1.72 -6.41
C GLY A 91 1.60 2.73 -7.19
N ALA A 92 1.51 2.75 -8.51
CA ALA A 92 2.22 3.72 -9.36
C ALA A 92 1.67 5.14 -9.17
N ASN A 93 0.35 5.28 -9.14
CA ASN A 93 -0.30 6.55 -8.87
C ASN A 93 0.09 7.08 -7.49
N ALA A 94 -0.05 6.28 -6.43
CA ALA A 94 0.35 6.65 -5.07
C ALA A 94 1.83 7.06 -4.95
N LYS A 95 2.72 6.33 -5.64
CA LYS A 95 4.14 6.68 -5.69
C LYS A 95 4.35 8.01 -6.43
N GLN A 96 3.65 8.26 -7.53
CA GLN A 96 3.81 9.49 -8.30
C GLN A 96 3.24 10.71 -7.56
N SER A 97 2.09 10.57 -6.93
CA SER A 97 1.40 11.64 -6.19
C SER A 97 1.98 11.88 -4.79
N GLN A 98 2.77 10.94 -4.25
CA GLN A 98 3.25 10.96 -2.87
C GLN A 98 2.11 11.03 -1.83
N THR A 99 0.92 10.53 -2.19
CA THR A 99 -0.24 10.50 -1.30
C THR A 99 -0.25 9.26 -0.41
N SER A 100 -1.05 9.33 0.65
CA SER A 100 -1.24 8.19 1.54
C SER A 100 -2.02 7.07 0.84
N VAL A 101 -1.80 5.84 1.30
CA VAL A 101 -2.54 4.66 0.91
C VAL A 101 -3.04 3.91 2.14
N ASN A 102 -4.21 3.31 1.98
CA ASN A 102 -4.75 2.31 2.90
C ASN A 102 -4.82 0.99 2.13
N TYR A 103 -4.35 -0.10 2.71
CA TYR A 103 -4.32 -1.40 2.02
C TYR A 103 -4.67 -2.55 2.95
N ARG A 104 -5.21 -3.63 2.38
CA ARG A 104 -5.52 -4.87 3.09
C ARG A 104 -4.54 -5.96 2.69
N GLU A 105 -3.83 -6.48 3.68
CA GLU A 105 -2.96 -7.64 3.55
C GLU A 105 -3.71 -8.89 4.00
N GLU A 106 -3.71 -9.95 3.19
CA GLU A 106 -4.33 -11.22 3.55
C GLU A 106 -3.32 -12.17 4.22
N SER A 107 -3.79 -13.36 4.64
CA SER A 107 -2.94 -14.37 5.28
C SER A 107 -1.76 -14.86 4.41
N ASP A 108 -1.78 -14.58 3.10
CA ASP A 108 -0.68 -14.87 2.17
C ASP A 108 0.41 -13.77 2.16
N GLY A 109 0.24 -12.71 2.95
CA GLY A 109 1.16 -11.58 3.01
C GLY A 109 1.15 -10.69 1.77
N MET A 110 0.17 -10.89 0.87
CA MET A 110 -0.01 -10.06 -0.32
C MET A 110 -1.03 -8.96 -0.06
N ILE A 111 -0.93 -7.88 -0.82
CA ILE A 111 -1.94 -6.82 -0.83
C ILE A 111 -3.04 -7.23 -1.80
N HIS A 112 -4.26 -7.39 -1.29
CA HIS A 112 -5.44 -7.74 -2.11
C HIS A 112 -6.29 -6.51 -2.42
N GLU A 113 -6.24 -5.49 -1.58
CA GLU A 113 -7.00 -4.26 -1.76
C GLU A 113 -6.14 -3.03 -1.41
N MET A 114 -6.32 -1.95 -2.17
CA MET A 114 -5.60 -0.69 -1.96
C MET A 114 -6.50 0.50 -2.33
N TYR A 115 -6.54 1.50 -1.46
CA TYR A 115 -7.14 2.80 -1.71
C TYR A 115 -6.05 3.87 -1.72
N VAL A 116 -6.14 4.76 -2.70
CA VAL A 116 -5.20 5.87 -2.91
C VAL A 116 -5.99 7.16 -2.85
N TRP A 117 -5.44 8.16 -2.15
CA TRP A 117 -6.04 9.48 -1.95
C TRP A 117 -5.46 10.53 -2.89
#